data_AF-A0A9W8LL98-F1
#
_entry.id   AF-A0A9W8LL98-F1
#
_cell.length_a   1.000
_cell.length_b   1.000
_cell.length_c   1.000
_cell.angle_alpha   90.00
_cell.angle_beta   90.00
_cell.angle_gamma   90.00
#
_symmetry.space_group_name_H-M   'P 1'
#
loop_
_entity.id
_entity.type
_entity.pdbx_description
1 polymer ?
#
loop_
_entity_poly.entity_id
_entity_poly.type
_entity_poly.pdbx_seq_one_letter_code
_entity_poly.pdbx_strand_id
1 'polypeptide(L)'
;MASHFGLGAYPIAYSPTMNDTSDQWLFRKEDLLAIPSNTSSQYSSPVGKHGSPDTHNWRARGCLFIHNVARLLGLRQVIASTACVYFHRFYMRQSVTQYQQYKWQLLLKSREIAVLENCCFDLDITHPYIYIDKLAMEFGIPVYIANSATAHVNDSMRSPLCLLYKPEVVAVAALYFAMSVHKWSFNRYLFNSQAVKLPANAQLEVKACIMDILDFYSSEAKAENEAFKLQQQQQQRRRRQQQQQHRQKEQPRRA
;
A
#
# COMPACT_ATOMS: atom_id res chain seq x y z
N MET A 1 -40.57 7.95 6.52
CA MET A 1 -39.54 7.03 7.05
C MET A 1 -38.25 7.19 6.25
N ALA A 2 -37.60 8.34 6.40
CA ALA A 2 -36.30 8.64 5.82
C ALA A 2 -35.34 8.90 6.99
N SER A 3 -34.66 7.87 7.45
CA SER A 3 -33.64 8.01 8.49
C SER A 3 -32.37 8.55 7.86
N HIS A 4 -32.04 9.78 8.26
CA HIS A 4 -30.77 10.48 8.05
C HIS A 4 -29.56 9.54 8.16
N PHE A 5 -28.87 9.30 7.04
CA PHE A 5 -27.44 8.99 7.06
C PHE A 5 -26.70 10.32 7.25
N GLY A 6 -26.41 10.65 8.50
CA GLY A 6 -25.52 11.75 8.84
C GLY A 6 -24.10 11.44 8.36
N LEU A 7 -23.79 11.85 7.14
CA LEU A 7 -22.42 11.99 6.68
C LEU A 7 -21.81 13.16 7.46
N GLY A 8 -21.06 12.83 8.52
CA GLY A 8 -20.19 13.78 9.18
C GLY A 8 -19.21 14.33 8.15
N ALA A 9 -19.46 15.57 7.70
CA ALA A 9 -18.55 16.32 6.85
C ALA A 9 -17.27 16.58 7.64
N TYR A 10 -16.24 15.76 7.42
CA TYR A 10 -14.89 16.16 7.78
C TYR A 10 -14.47 17.27 6.81
N PRO A 11 -14.03 18.44 7.31
CA PRO A 11 -13.60 19.51 6.44
C PRO A 11 -12.30 19.07 5.76
N ILE A 12 -12.40 18.66 4.51
CA ILE A 12 -11.24 18.59 3.62
C ILE A 12 -10.76 20.04 3.54
N ALA A 13 -9.57 20.33 4.07
CA ALA A 13 -8.92 21.60 3.86
C ALA A 13 -8.66 21.73 2.35
N TYR A 14 -9.60 22.38 1.66
CA TYR A 14 -9.49 22.69 0.26
C TYR A 14 -8.33 23.69 0.12
N SER A 15 -7.18 23.25 -0.39
CA SER A 15 -6.13 24.17 -0.84
C SER A 15 -6.62 24.82 -2.15
N PRO A 16 -6.94 26.12 -2.17
CA PRO A 16 -7.51 26.76 -3.34
C PRO A 16 -6.36 27.18 -4.27
N THR A 17 -5.76 26.20 -4.95
CA THR A 17 -4.87 26.45 -6.08
C THR A 17 -5.23 25.46 -7.18
N MET A 18 -6.35 25.74 -7.86
CA MET A 18 -6.77 24.97 -9.02
C MET A 18 -5.82 25.20 -10.20
N ASN A 19 -5.23 24.11 -10.69
CA ASN A 19 -5.14 23.87 -12.14
C ASN A 19 -4.80 22.41 -12.52
N ASP A 20 -4.61 21.49 -11.56
CA ASP A 20 -4.31 20.09 -11.86
C ASP A 20 -5.21 19.17 -11.01
N THR A 21 -6.11 18.43 -11.66
CA THR A 21 -7.00 17.46 -11.01
C THR A 21 -6.22 16.33 -10.32
N SER A 22 -4.94 16.13 -10.66
CA SER A 22 -4.07 15.13 -10.03
C SER A 22 -3.75 15.39 -8.56
N ASP A 23 -3.86 16.64 -8.09
CA ASP A 23 -3.53 17.03 -6.72
C ASP A 23 -4.63 16.67 -5.70
N GLN A 24 -5.84 16.35 -6.16
CA GLN A 24 -6.98 16.01 -5.29
C GLN A 24 -6.69 14.83 -4.34
N TRP A 25 -5.81 13.92 -4.75
CA TRP A 25 -5.53 12.67 -4.04
C TRP A 25 -4.17 12.64 -3.38
N LEU A 26 -3.51 13.80 -3.27
CA LEU A 26 -2.26 13.95 -2.54
C LEU A 26 -2.54 14.49 -1.13
N PHE A 27 -1.95 13.83 -0.14
CA PHE A 27 -2.17 14.07 1.27
C PHE A 27 -0.84 14.21 1.99
N ARG A 28 -0.87 14.87 3.15
CA ARG A 28 0.29 14.89 4.05
C ARG A 28 0.33 13.60 4.86
N LYS A 29 1.52 13.25 5.36
CA LYS A 29 1.68 12.08 6.25
C LYS A 29 0.81 12.16 7.51
N GLU A 30 0.60 13.37 8.03
CA GLU A 30 -0.29 13.62 9.17
C GLU A 30 -1.76 13.30 8.86
N ASP A 31 -2.23 13.57 7.64
CA ASP A 31 -3.60 13.28 7.21
C ASP A 31 -3.87 11.76 7.18
N LEU A 32 -2.85 10.95 6.86
CA LEU A 32 -2.95 9.49 6.90
C LEU A 32 -3.17 8.93 8.32
N LEU A 33 -2.81 9.68 9.36
CA LEU A 33 -3.04 9.28 10.76
C LEU A 33 -4.49 9.54 11.18
N ALA A 34 -5.15 10.53 10.58
CA ALA A 34 -6.52 10.94 10.88
C ALA A 34 -7.60 10.14 10.12
N ILE A 35 -7.22 9.11 9.36
CA ILE A 35 -8.17 8.31 8.56
C ILE A 35 -9.28 7.68 9.42
N PRO A 36 -10.50 7.48 8.88
CA PRO A 36 -11.66 6.96 9.61
C PRO A 36 -11.42 5.62 10.33
N SER A 37 -10.49 4.81 9.83
CA SER A 37 -10.12 3.52 10.43
C SER A 37 -9.37 3.68 11.77
N ASN A 38 -8.67 4.80 11.98
CA ASN A 38 -7.92 5.09 13.20
C ASN A 38 -8.76 5.84 14.24
N THR A 39 -9.82 6.54 13.80
CA THR A 39 -10.68 7.38 14.64
C THR A 39 -11.99 6.72 15.05
N SER A 40 -12.33 5.54 14.51
CA SER A 40 -13.54 4.79 14.86
C SER A 40 -13.46 4.15 16.26
N SER A 41 -13.45 4.98 17.29
CA SER A 41 -13.62 4.61 18.70
C SER A 41 -15.08 4.29 19.06
N GLN A 42 -16.05 4.65 18.20
CA GLN A 42 -17.48 4.59 18.54
C GLN A 42 -18.16 3.22 18.44
N TYR A 43 -17.49 2.18 17.94
CA TYR A 43 -17.99 0.80 18.04
C TYR A 43 -16.96 -0.08 18.74
N SER A 44 -16.90 0.09 20.06
CA SER A 44 -16.29 -0.90 20.95
C SER A 44 -17.13 -2.18 20.89
N SER A 45 -16.78 -3.07 19.96
CA SER A 45 -17.21 -4.47 20.06
C SER A 45 -16.60 -5.06 21.34
N PRO A 46 -17.33 -5.86 22.15
CA PRO A 46 -16.79 -6.42 23.40
C PRO A 46 -15.66 -7.44 23.20
N VAL A 47 -15.30 -7.74 21.95
CA VAL A 47 -14.23 -8.67 21.60
C VAL A 47 -13.10 -7.90 20.93
N GLY A 48 -12.07 -7.63 21.72
CA GLY A 48 -10.78 -7.19 21.20
C GLY A 48 -10.42 -5.74 21.51
N LYS A 49 -10.13 -5.47 22.79
CA LYS A 49 -9.09 -4.49 23.14
C LYS A 49 -7.73 -4.99 22.62
N HIS A 50 -7.54 -4.88 21.33
CA HIS A 50 -6.24 -4.81 20.73
C HIS A 50 -6.24 -3.53 19.91
N GLY A 51 -5.73 -2.45 20.51
CA GLY A 51 -4.84 -1.60 19.73
C GLY A 51 -3.64 -2.46 19.34
N SER A 52 -3.85 -3.38 18.38
CA SER A 52 -2.82 -4.26 17.88
C SER A 52 -1.92 -3.45 16.96
N PRO A 53 -0.61 -3.74 16.93
CA PRO A 53 0.33 -3.25 15.92
C PRO A 53 -0.11 -3.48 14.45
N ASP A 54 -1.19 -4.24 14.22
CA ASP A 54 -1.76 -4.60 12.91
C ASP A 54 -2.47 -3.46 12.14
N THR A 55 -2.76 -2.31 12.74
CA THR A 55 -3.39 -1.17 12.01
C THR A 55 -2.49 -0.61 10.90
N HIS A 56 -1.18 -0.83 10.95
CA HIS A 56 -0.26 -0.40 9.89
C HIS A 56 -0.14 -1.36 8.69
N ASN A 57 -0.58 -2.62 8.79
CA ASN A 57 -0.30 -3.64 7.75
C ASN A 57 -1.53 -4.07 6.93
N TRP A 58 -2.75 -3.72 7.33
CA TRP A 58 -3.93 -4.14 6.55
C TRP A 58 -3.95 -3.57 5.12
N ARG A 59 -3.40 -2.35 4.90
CA ARG A 59 -3.26 -1.78 3.55
C ARG A 59 -2.32 -2.59 2.69
N ALA A 60 -1.15 -2.93 3.22
CA ALA A 60 -0.15 -3.74 2.54
C ALA A 60 -0.68 -5.16 2.24
N ARG A 61 -1.39 -5.78 3.20
CA ARG A 61 -2.09 -7.07 3.01
C ARG A 61 -3.19 -6.99 1.94
N GLY A 62 -3.99 -5.92 1.94
CA GLY A 62 -5.03 -5.69 0.93
C GLY A 62 -4.45 -5.51 -0.47
N CYS A 63 -3.40 -4.71 -0.60
CA CYS A 63 -2.68 -4.55 -1.86
C CYS A 63 -2.02 -5.85 -2.33
N LEU A 64 -1.44 -6.63 -1.41
CA LEU A 64 -0.87 -7.94 -1.72
C LEU A 64 -1.95 -8.91 -2.23
N PHE A 65 -3.14 -8.91 -1.62
CA PHE A 65 -4.28 -9.68 -2.09
C PHE A 65 -4.67 -9.28 -3.52
N ILE A 66 -4.78 -7.98 -3.82
CA ILE A 66 -5.08 -7.47 -5.17
C ILE A 66 -4.03 -7.97 -6.17
N HIS A 67 -2.75 -7.85 -5.85
CA HIS A 67 -1.66 -8.33 -6.71
C HIS A 67 -1.74 -9.83 -6.97
N ASN A 68 -2.04 -10.63 -5.95
CA ASN A 68 -2.17 -12.07 -6.10
C ASN A 68 -3.37 -12.44 -6.99
N VAL A 69 -4.52 -11.78 -6.82
CA VAL A 69 -5.69 -11.99 -7.69
C VAL A 69 -5.37 -11.58 -9.13
N ALA A 70 -4.74 -10.42 -9.34
CA ALA A 70 -4.35 -9.97 -10.67
C ALA A 70 -3.41 -10.96 -11.36
N ARG A 71 -2.43 -11.51 -10.63
CA ARG A 71 -1.52 -12.56 -11.13
C ARG A 71 -2.27 -13.84 -11.48
N LEU A 72 -3.20 -14.29 -10.64
CA LEU A 72 -4.02 -15.49 -10.90
C LEU A 72 -4.90 -15.34 -12.14
N LEU A 73 -5.35 -14.11 -12.42
CA LEU A 73 -6.16 -13.77 -13.59
C LEU A 73 -5.32 -13.43 -14.84
N GLY A 74 -3.98 -13.46 -14.76
CA GLY A 74 -3.10 -13.13 -15.88
C GLY A 74 -3.15 -11.66 -16.30
N LEU A 75 -3.53 -10.75 -15.39
CA LEU A 75 -3.66 -9.33 -15.69
C LEU A 75 -2.29 -8.62 -15.69
N ARG A 76 -2.17 -7.58 -16.52
CA ARG A 76 -0.97 -6.72 -16.56
C ARG A 76 -0.78 -6.00 -15.22
N GLN A 77 0.47 -5.80 -14.81
CA GLN A 77 0.82 -5.16 -13.53
C GLN A 77 0.17 -3.79 -13.35
N VAL A 78 0.08 -2.97 -14.41
CA VAL A 78 -0.57 -1.65 -14.36
C VAL A 78 -2.03 -1.73 -13.87
N ILE A 79 -2.74 -2.84 -14.15
CA ILE A 79 -4.12 -3.06 -13.70
C ILE A 79 -4.14 -3.29 -12.18
N ALA A 80 -3.21 -4.11 -11.66
CA ALA A 80 -3.06 -4.31 -10.22
C ALA A 80 -2.70 -3.01 -9.50
N SER A 81 -1.78 -2.22 -10.06
CA SER A 81 -1.38 -0.92 -9.51
C SER A 81 -2.54 0.07 -9.49
N THR A 82 -3.35 0.11 -10.57
CA THR A 82 -4.57 0.94 -10.63
C THR A 82 -5.56 0.54 -9.53
N ALA A 83 -5.80 -0.77 -9.35
CA ALA A 83 -6.67 -1.26 -8.29
C ALA A 83 -6.13 -0.93 -6.89
N CYS A 84 -4.81 -0.97 -6.68
CA CYS A 84 -4.17 -0.54 -5.43
C CYS A 84 -4.38 0.96 -5.16
N VAL A 85 -4.29 1.82 -6.18
CA VAL A 85 -4.58 3.25 -6.02
C VAL A 85 -6.04 3.46 -5.61
N TYR A 86 -7.01 2.82 -6.28
CA TYR A 86 -8.42 2.90 -5.87
C TYR A 86 -8.64 2.40 -4.45
N PHE A 87 -8.00 1.29 -4.09
CA PHE A 87 -8.06 0.76 -2.73
C PHE A 87 -7.55 1.78 -1.71
N HIS A 88 -6.41 2.41 -1.98
CA HIS A 88 -5.86 3.43 -1.09
C HIS A 88 -6.76 4.65 -0.97
N ARG A 89 -7.26 5.17 -2.10
CA ARG A 89 -8.19 6.32 -2.18
C ARG A 89 -9.51 6.04 -1.45
N PHE A 90 -10.11 4.87 -1.66
CA PHE A 90 -11.35 4.45 -1.01
C PHE A 90 -11.23 4.55 0.52
N TYR A 91 -10.18 3.98 1.08
CA TYR A 91 -9.97 3.99 2.53
C TYR A 91 -9.38 5.29 3.09
N MET A 92 -9.22 6.34 2.28
CA MET A 92 -9.07 7.69 2.83
C MET A 92 -10.39 8.23 3.37
N ARG A 93 -11.53 7.74 2.86
CA ARG A 93 -12.87 8.22 3.24
C ARG A 93 -13.67 7.21 4.05
N GLN A 94 -13.21 5.96 4.08
CA GLN A 94 -13.98 4.81 4.54
C GLN A 94 -13.23 4.04 5.63
N SER A 95 -13.94 3.48 6.62
CA SER A 95 -13.34 2.71 7.72
C SER A 95 -13.35 1.20 7.46
N VAL A 96 -12.21 0.53 7.68
CA VAL A 96 -12.04 -0.92 7.46
C VAL A 96 -13.02 -1.77 8.31
N THR A 97 -13.31 -1.33 9.53
CA THR A 97 -14.14 -2.08 10.49
C THR A 97 -15.59 -2.25 10.04
N GLN A 98 -16.11 -1.27 9.29
CA GLN A 98 -17.46 -1.31 8.73
C GLN A 98 -17.59 -2.34 7.60
N TYR A 99 -16.46 -2.71 6.97
CA TYR A 99 -16.47 -3.45 5.71
C TYR A 99 -16.09 -4.92 5.80
N GLN A 100 -15.53 -5.39 6.93
CA GLN A 100 -15.24 -6.82 7.15
C GLN A 100 -16.48 -7.72 7.30
N GLN A 101 -17.68 -7.17 7.47
CA GLN A 101 -18.87 -7.93 7.91
C GLN A 101 -19.68 -8.62 6.80
N TYR A 102 -19.33 -8.50 5.51
CA TYR A 102 -20.23 -8.92 4.41
C TYR A 102 -19.70 -10.10 3.57
N LYS A 103 -20.61 -10.87 2.96
CA LYS A 103 -20.31 -11.97 2.02
C LYS A 103 -19.84 -11.45 0.66
N TRP A 104 -18.73 -12.00 0.15
CA TRP A 104 -17.95 -11.51 -1.00
C TRP A 104 -18.72 -11.29 -2.32
N GLN A 105 -19.77 -12.06 -2.63
CA GLN A 105 -20.52 -11.93 -3.89
C GLN A 105 -21.47 -10.73 -3.92
N LEU A 106 -22.15 -10.44 -2.79
CA LEU A 106 -22.99 -9.24 -2.66
C LEU A 106 -22.12 -7.99 -2.51
N LEU A 107 -20.98 -8.10 -1.85
CA LEU A 107 -19.95 -7.07 -1.74
C LEU A 107 -19.48 -6.57 -3.11
N LEU A 108 -19.12 -7.48 -4.02
CA LEU A 108 -18.55 -7.10 -5.32
C LEU A 108 -19.55 -6.31 -6.18
N LYS A 109 -20.78 -6.80 -6.28
CA LYS A 109 -21.82 -6.22 -7.16
C LYS A 109 -22.46 -4.95 -6.59
N SER A 110 -22.55 -4.82 -5.27
CA SER A 110 -23.11 -3.61 -4.63
C SER A 110 -22.09 -2.48 -4.49
N ARG A 111 -20.79 -2.73 -4.68
CA ARG A 111 -19.74 -1.76 -4.34
C ARG A 111 -18.86 -1.29 -5.47
N GLU A 112 -19.06 -1.77 -6.69
CA GLU A 112 -18.51 -1.09 -7.86
C GLU A 112 -18.92 0.40 -7.82
N ILE A 113 -20.22 0.67 -7.66
CA ILE A 113 -20.75 2.03 -7.49
C ILE A 113 -20.14 2.74 -6.28
N ALA A 114 -20.02 2.07 -5.12
CA ALA A 114 -19.44 2.67 -3.93
C ALA A 114 -17.95 3.03 -4.12
N VAL A 115 -17.17 2.21 -4.82
CA VAL A 115 -15.77 2.51 -5.16
C VAL A 115 -15.70 3.69 -6.11
N LEU A 116 -16.56 3.73 -7.13
CA LEU A 116 -16.66 4.84 -8.08
C LEU A 116 -17.01 6.16 -7.38
N GLU A 117 -18.06 6.18 -6.55
CA GLU A 117 -18.47 7.36 -5.77
C GLU A 117 -17.36 7.82 -4.83
N ASN A 118 -16.71 6.88 -4.11
CA ASN A 118 -15.66 7.24 -3.16
C ASN A 118 -14.36 7.66 -3.85
N CYS A 119 -14.10 7.22 -5.08
CA CYS A 119 -13.00 7.72 -5.91
C CYS A 119 -13.39 8.96 -6.72
N CYS A 120 -14.54 9.59 -6.46
CA CYS A 120 -15.05 10.74 -7.21
C CYS A 120 -15.19 10.51 -8.72
N PHE A 121 -15.37 9.26 -9.17
CA PHE A 121 -15.32 8.88 -10.58
C PHE A 121 -14.03 9.32 -11.30
N ASP A 122 -12.97 9.64 -10.55
CA ASP A 122 -11.65 9.95 -11.07
C ASP A 122 -10.89 8.64 -11.31
N LEU A 123 -11.08 8.11 -12.53
CA LEU A 123 -10.53 6.83 -12.97
C LEU A 123 -9.28 6.98 -13.84
N ASP A 124 -8.87 8.20 -14.15
CA ASP A 124 -7.69 8.46 -14.96
C ASP A 124 -6.43 8.49 -14.09
N ILE A 125 -5.86 7.32 -13.86
CA ILE A 125 -4.68 7.17 -13.02
C ILE A 125 -3.42 7.12 -13.88
N THR A 126 -2.57 8.13 -13.70
CA THR A 126 -1.20 8.11 -14.22
C THR A 126 -0.28 7.34 -13.27
N HIS A 127 0.46 6.37 -13.80
CA HIS A 127 1.38 5.52 -13.03
C HIS A 127 2.86 5.92 -13.21
N PRO A 128 3.72 5.64 -12.21
CA PRO A 128 5.16 5.97 -12.28
C PRO A 128 5.92 5.31 -13.44
N TYR A 129 5.44 4.16 -13.95
CA TYR A 129 6.12 3.37 -14.99
C TYR A 129 6.46 4.18 -16.24
N ILE A 130 5.53 5.03 -16.69
CA ILE A 130 5.70 5.85 -17.90
C ILE A 130 6.88 6.83 -17.73
N TYR A 131 7.09 7.34 -16.52
CA TYR A 131 8.17 8.28 -16.23
C TYR A 131 9.52 7.57 -16.10
N ILE A 132 9.53 6.32 -15.58
CA ILE A 132 10.75 5.50 -15.58
C ILE A 132 11.24 5.30 -17.01
N ASP A 133 10.35 4.93 -17.93
CA ASP A 133 10.72 4.69 -19.33
C ASP A 133 11.23 5.97 -20.02
N LYS A 134 10.55 7.10 -19.80
CA LYS A 134 10.96 8.42 -20.34
C LYS A 134 12.35 8.83 -19.85
N LEU A 135 12.58 8.73 -18.54
CA LEU A 135 13.87 9.08 -17.93
C LEU A 135 14.97 8.11 -18.33
N ALA A 136 14.65 6.81 -18.44
CA ALA A 136 15.61 5.81 -18.87
C ALA A 136 16.08 6.06 -20.30
N MET A 137 15.15 6.43 -21.19
CA MET A 137 15.47 6.79 -22.57
C MET A 137 16.30 8.08 -22.65
N GLU A 138 15.90 9.14 -21.95
CA GLU A 138 16.59 10.44 -21.98
C GLU A 138 18.00 10.37 -21.39
N PHE A 139 18.17 9.69 -20.26
CA PHE A 139 19.44 9.60 -19.55
C PHE A 139 20.22 8.31 -19.83
N GLY A 140 19.84 7.56 -20.88
CA GLY A 140 20.53 6.33 -21.28
C GLY A 140 20.73 5.35 -20.11
N ILE A 141 19.73 5.23 -19.24
CA ILE A 141 19.78 4.36 -18.07
C ILE A 141 19.66 2.91 -18.55
N PRO A 142 20.57 2.01 -18.15
CA PRO A 142 20.49 0.61 -18.52
C PRO A 142 19.14 -0.03 -18.17
N VAL A 143 18.64 -0.88 -19.07
CA VAL A 143 17.35 -1.57 -18.92
C VAL A 143 17.26 -2.34 -17.60
N TYR A 144 18.34 -2.97 -17.14
CA TYR A 144 18.33 -3.71 -15.88
C TYR A 144 18.09 -2.80 -14.65
N ILE A 145 18.58 -1.56 -14.68
CA ILE A 145 18.34 -0.56 -13.62
C ILE A 145 16.89 -0.07 -13.69
N ALA A 146 16.39 0.23 -14.89
CA ALA A 146 15.00 0.63 -15.10
C ALA A 146 14.02 -0.47 -14.65
N ASN A 147 14.33 -1.74 -14.92
CA ASN A 147 13.57 -2.90 -14.44
C ASN A 147 13.64 -3.02 -12.92
N SER A 148 14.80 -2.78 -12.31
CA SER A 148 14.94 -2.73 -10.84
C SER A 148 14.09 -1.62 -10.24
N ALA A 149 14.11 -0.41 -10.82
CA ALA A 149 13.26 0.70 -10.39
C ALA A 149 11.77 0.36 -10.50
N THR A 150 11.36 -0.29 -11.60
CA THR A 150 10.00 -0.79 -11.79
C THR A 150 9.60 -1.80 -10.72
N ALA A 151 10.50 -2.71 -10.33
CA ALA A 151 10.28 -3.63 -9.23
C ALA A 151 10.09 -2.89 -7.89
N HIS A 152 10.92 -1.89 -7.60
CA HIS A 152 10.76 -1.06 -6.40
C HIS A 152 9.42 -0.31 -6.38
N VAL A 153 8.95 0.20 -7.52
CA VAL A 153 7.60 0.78 -7.63
C VAL A 153 6.53 -0.26 -7.33
N ASN A 154 6.60 -1.44 -7.95
CA ASN A 154 5.61 -2.51 -7.73
C ASN A 154 5.50 -2.91 -6.25
N ASP A 155 6.64 -3.09 -5.60
CA ASP A 155 6.66 -3.45 -4.18
C ASP A 155 6.08 -2.34 -3.32
N SER A 156 6.51 -1.11 -3.55
CA SER A 156 6.20 0.05 -2.73
C SER A 156 4.77 0.58 -2.92
N MET A 157 4.06 0.20 -3.99
CA MET A 157 2.62 0.42 -4.16
C MET A 157 1.75 -0.31 -3.12
N ARG A 158 2.34 -1.25 -2.37
CA ARG A 158 1.69 -1.83 -1.18
C ARG A 158 1.63 -0.86 0.01
N SER A 159 2.37 0.24 -0.06
CA SER A 159 2.32 1.37 0.88
C SER A 159 1.49 2.53 0.29
N PRO A 160 1.09 3.53 1.09
CA PRO A 160 0.29 4.66 0.61
C PRO A 160 1.12 5.71 -0.17
N LEU A 161 2.28 5.35 -0.72
CA LEU A 161 3.15 6.24 -1.52
C LEU A 161 2.38 7.00 -2.63
N CYS A 162 1.43 6.32 -3.29
CA CYS A 162 0.59 6.91 -4.34
C CYS A 162 -0.38 8.01 -3.85
N LEU A 163 -0.56 8.14 -2.54
CA LEU A 163 -1.33 9.21 -1.89
C LEU A 163 -0.43 10.33 -1.35
N LEU A 164 0.89 10.14 -1.33
CA LEU A 164 1.84 11.07 -0.72
C LEU A 164 2.64 11.85 -1.76
N TYR A 165 2.91 11.24 -2.91
CA TYR A 165 3.79 11.80 -3.92
C TYR A 165 3.20 11.63 -5.31
N LYS A 166 3.50 12.61 -6.19
CA LYS A 166 3.18 12.52 -7.61
C LYS A 166 3.89 11.35 -8.29
N PRO A 167 3.30 10.74 -9.32
CA PRO A 167 3.88 9.57 -9.98
C PRO A 167 5.28 9.82 -10.58
N GLU A 168 5.56 11.03 -11.07
CA GLU A 168 6.89 11.43 -11.54
C GLU A 168 7.94 11.49 -10.42
N VAL A 169 7.56 11.93 -9.22
CA VAL A 169 8.44 11.96 -8.04
C VAL A 169 8.77 10.55 -7.60
N VAL A 170 7.75 9.67 -7.55
CA VAL A 170 7.94 8.24 -7.22
C VAL A 170 8.87 7.56 -8.23
N ALA A 171 8.74 7.87 -9.52
CA ALA A 171 9.60 7.31 -10.56
C ALA A 171 11.06 7.74 -10.40
N VAL A 172 11.31 9.03 -10.17
CA VAL A 172 12.67 9.55 -9.93
C VAL A 172 13.27 8.96 -8.66
N ALA A 173 12.49 8.85 -7.59
CA ALA A 173 12.91 8.22 -6.34
C ALA A 173 13.29 6.74 -6.54
N ALA A 174 12.46 5.97 -7.22
CA ALA A 174 12.72 4.56 -7.52
C ALA A 174 13.95 4.36 -8.40
N LEU A 175 14.18 5.25 -9.37
CA LEU A 175 15.39 5.25 -10.20
C LEU A 175 16.65 5.54 -9.38
N TYR A 176 16.67 6.60 -8.56
CA TYR A 176 17.81 6.89 -7.69
C TYR A 176 18.09 5.75 -6.72
N PHE A 177 17.03 5.14 -6.17
CA PHE A 177 17.16 3.98 -5.30
C PHE A 177 17.76 2.78 -6.03
N ALA A 178 17.26 2.44 -7.22
CA ALA A 178 17.81 1.36 -8.04
C ALA A 178 19.28 1.62 -8.40
N MET A 179 19.64 2.83 -8.85
CA MET A 179 21.03 3.18 -9.17
C MET A 179 21.96 2.99 -7.96
N SER A 180 21.48 3.36 -6.77
CA SER A 180 22.22 3.20 -5.52
C SER A 180 22.43 1.72 -5.17
N VAL A 181 21.39 0.90 -5.29
CA VAL A 181 21.44 -0.56 -5.06
C VAL A 181 22.43 -1.24 -6.00
N HIS A 182 22.41 -0.86 -7.28
CA HIS A 182 23.29 -1.41 -8.32
C HIS A 182 24.68 -0.76 -8.36
N LYS A 183 24.96 0.21 -7.47
CA LYS A 183 26.21 1.00 -7.44
C LYS A 183 26.56 1.60 -8.81
N TRP A 184 25.55 2.00 -9.58
CA TRP A 184 25.76 2.57 -10.90
C TRP A 184 26.16 4.03 -10.78
N SER A 185 27.34 4.37 -11.31
CA SER A 185 27.84 5.74 -11.30
C SER A 185 27.06 6.61 -12.28
N PHE A 186 26.35 7.61 -11.74
CA PHE A 186 25.57 8.55 -12.53
C PHE A 186 26.03 9.99 -12.25
N ASN A 187 26.65 10.62 -13.25
CA ASN A 187 27.21 11.97 -13.14
C ASN A 187 26.25 13.07 -13.65
N ARG A 188 25.03 12.69 -14.05
CA ARG A 188 23.99 13.62 -14.51
C ARG A 188 22.98 13.86 -13.41
N TYR A 189 22.11 14.85 -13.62
CA TYR A 189 21.07 15.21 -12.67
C TYR A 189 19.70 14.92 -13.26
N LEU A 190 18.97 13.92 -12.73
CA LEU A 190 17.66 13.51 -13.26
C LEU A 190 16.64 14.66 -13.22
N PHE A 191 16.82 15.61 -12.31
CA PHE A 191 15.95 16.79 -12.17
C PHE A 191 16.08 17.77 -13.34
N ASN A 192 17.08 17.62 -14.21
CA ASN A 192 17.24 18.43 -15.42
C ASN A 192 16.52 17.82 -16.65
N SER A 193 15.65 16.83 -16.43
CA SER A 193 14.86 16.18 -17.48
C SER A 193 14.05 17.18 -18.29
N GLN A 194 14.10 17.05 -19.61
CA GLN A 194 13.21 17.74 -20.55
C GLN A 194 11.96 16.92 -20.83
N ALA A 195 12.02 15.59 -20.69
CA ALA A 195 10.92 14.68 -20.96
C ALA A 195 9.88 14.62 -19.82
N VAL A 196 10.27 14.94 -18.59
CA VAL A 196 9.43 14.87 -17.39
C VAL A 196 9.45 16.21 -16.66
N LYS A 197 8.26 16.81 -16.51
CA LYS A 197 8.08 18.02 -15.70
C LYS A 197 8.01 17.63 -14.23
N LEU A 198 9.00 18.07 -13.46
CA LEU A 198 9.05 17.82 -12.01
C LEU A 198 8.58 19.05 -11.23
N PRO A 199 8.01 18.86 -10.02
CA PRO A 199 7.59 19.98 -9.18
C PRO A 199 8.79 20.80 -8.68
N ALA A 200 8.56 22.07 -8.32
CA ALA A 200 9.63 22.99 -7.91
C ALA A 200 10.45 22.48 -6.68
N ASN A 201 9.79 21.77 -5.78
CA ASN A 201 10.36 21.17 -4.57
C ASN A 201 10.73 19.68 -4.75
N ALA A 202 10.83 19.18 -5.99
CA ALA A 202 11.04 17.77 -6.30
C ALA A 202 12.24 17.15 -5.57
N GLN A 203 13.32 17.90 -5.34
CA GLN A 203 14.50 17.36 -4.64
C GLN A 203 14.19 16.90 -3.22
N LEU A 204 13.39 17.68 -2.48
CA LEU A 204 13.00 17.36 -1.11
C LEU A 204 12.02 16.20 -1.10
N GLU A 205 11.02 16.23 -2.00
CA GLU A 205 10.03 15.16 -2.11
C GLU A 205 10.63 13.83 -2.55
N VAL A 206 11.57 13.83 -3.50
CA VAL A 206 12.28 12.62 -3.93
C VAL A 206 13.08 12.03 -2.77
N LYS A 207 13.79 12.85 -1.97
CA LYS A 207 14.51 12.36 -0.79
C LYS A 207 13.55 11.75 0.22
N ALA A 208 12.44 12.41 0.52
CA ALA A 208 11.42 11.89 1.42
C ALA A 208 10.79 10.58 0.91
N CYS A 209 10.50 10.51 -0.39
CA CYS A 209 9.96 9.32 -1.05
C CYS A 209 10.96 8.14 -1.02
N ILE A 210 12.26 8.37 -1.21
CA ILE A 210 13.29 7.33 -1.08
C ILE A 210 13.32 6.79 0.35
N MET A 211 13.25 7.67 1.36
CA MET A 211 13.18 7.25 2.76
C MET A 211 11.94 6.41 3.04
N ASP A 212 10.78 6.77 2.49
CA ASP A 212 9.56 5.98 2.64
C ASP A 212 9.62 4.61 1.95
N ILE A 213 10.28 4.51 0.79
CA ILE A 213 10.56 3.22 0.13
C ILE A 213 11.48 2.36 1.01
N LEU A 214 12.51 2.95 1.61
CA LEU A 214 13.42 2.26 2.53
C LEU A 214 12.72 1.80 3.80
N ASP A 215 11.86 2.64 4.37
CA ASP A 215 11.07 2.32 5.56
C ASP A 215 10.09 1.18 5.26
N PHE A 216 9.48 1.19 4.07
CA PHE A 216 8.65 0.08 3.60
C PHE A 216 9.44 -1.23 3.58
N TYR A 217 10.60 -1.30 2.92
CA TYR A 217 11.42 -2.52 2.91
C TYR A 217 11.89 -2.94 4.30
N SER A 218 12.23 -1.97 5.16
CA SER A 218 12.62 -2.23 6.54
C SER A 218 11.46 -2.82 7.36
N SER A 219 10.24 -2.36 7.12
CA SER A 219 9.04 -2.87 7.78
C SER A 219 8.68 -4.29 7.31
N GLU A 220 8.81 -4.56 6.01
CA GLU A 220 8.56 -5.88 5.42
C GLU A 220 9.55 -6.91 5.96
N ALA A 221 10.84 -6.58 6.02
CA ALA A 221 11.86 -7.45 6.59
C ALA A 221 11.60 -7.77 8.08
N LYS A 222 11.10 -6.81 8.86
CA LYS A 222 10.68 -7.05 10.26
C LYS A 222 9.49 -8.01 10.32
N ALA A 223 8.47 -7.78 9.50
CA ALA A 223 7.26 -8.61 9.46
C ALA A 223 7.56 -10.07 9.06
N GLU A 224 8.45 -10.29 8.07
CA GLU A 224 8.89 -11.62 7.66
C GLU A 224 9.62 -12.36 8.78
N ASN A 225 10.55 -11.66 9.47
CA ASN A 225 11.28 -12.23 10.60
C ASN A 225 10.36 -12.63 11.76
N GLU A 226 9.33 -11.83 12.05
CA GLU A 226 8.32 -12.14 13.06
C GLU A 226 7.46 -13.34 12.65
N ALA A 227 6.99 -13.38 11.40
CA ALA A 227 6.22 -14.50 10.87
C ALA A 227 7.01 -15.82 10.94
N PHE A 228 8.30 -15.78 10.60
CA PHE A 228 9.19 -16.93 10.67
C PHE A 228 9.34 -17.44 12.11
N LYS A 229 9.56 -16.55 13.09
CA LYS A 229 9.62 -16.91 14.52
C LYS A 229 8.32 -17.54 15.01
N LEU A 230 7.18 -16.97 14.61
CA LEU A 230 5.86 -17.49 14.97
C LEU A 230 5.63 -18.89 14.40
N GLN A 231 6.02 -19.11 13.14
CA GLN A 231 5.91 -20.41 12.48
C GLN A 231 6.74 -21.48 13.20
N GLN A 232 7.99 -21.15 13.58
CA GLN A 232 8.82 -22.05 14.37
C GLN A 232 8.19 -22.37 15.72
N GLN A 233 7.68 -21.37 16.43
CA GLN A 233 7.02 -21.57 17.72
C GLN A 233 5.79 -22.47 17.60
N GLN A 234 4.96 -22.27 16.57
CA GLN A 234 3.80 -23.11 16.29
C GLN A 234 4.22 -24.55 15.97
N GLN A 235 5.27 -24.74 15.18
CA GLN A 235 5.79 -26.07 14.86
C GLN A 235 6.32 -26.79 16.10
N GLN A 236 7.03 -26.09 16.99
CA GLN A 236 7.48 -26.62 18.28
C GLN A 236 6.31 -27.00 19.19
N ARG A 237 5.28 -26.15 19.28
CA ARG A 237 4.05 -26.43 20.06
C ARG A 237 3.34 -27.68 19.54
N ARG A 238 3.18 -27.81 18.22
CA ARG A 238 2.58 -29.00 17.58
C ARG A 238 3.38 -30.27 17.90
N ARG A 239 4.72 -30.23 17.81
CA ARG A 239 5.59 -31.35 18.18
C ARG A 239 5.45 -31.75 19.64
N ARG A 240 5.41 -30.78 20.56
CA ARG A 240 5.21 -31.04 22.01
C ARG A 240 3.85 -31.67 22.30
N GLN A 241 2.78 -31.20 21.64
CA GLN A 241 1.44 -31.77 21.77
C GLN A 241 1.39 -33.21 21.25
N GLN A 242 2.01 -33.50 20.10
CA GLN A 242 2.10 -34.86 19.56
C GLN A 242 2.85 -35.80 20.51
N GLN A 243 3.97 -35.37 21.09
CA GLN A 243 4.73 -36.16 22.07
C GLN A 243 3.94 -36.42 23.36
N GLN A 244 3.16 -35.44 23.84
CA GLN A 244 2.28 -35.64 25.01
C GLN A 244 1.15 -36.62 24.72
N GLN A 245 0.52 -36.54 23.55
CA GLN A 245 -0.51 -37.48 23.13
C GLN A 245 0.04 -38.91 22.98
N HIS A 246 1.25 -39.06 22.45
CA HIS A 246 1.92 -40.36 22.37
C HIS A 246 2.15 -40.95 23.78
N ARG A 247 2.73 -40.17 24.70
CA ARG A 247 2.98 -40.60 26.08
C ARG A 247 1.70 -40.99 26.84
N GLN A 248 0.58 -40.31 26.59
CA GLN A 248 -0.70 -40.63 27.24
C GLN A 248 -1.31 -41.94 26.70
N LYS A 249 -1.08 -42.28 25.43
CA LYS A 249 -1.54 -43.55 24.85
C LYS A 249 -0.72 -44.75 25.34
N GLU A 250 0.53 -44.54 25.73
CA GLU A 250 1.43 -45.60 26.22
C GLU A 250 1.31 -45.87 27.73
N GLN A 251 0.51 -45.11 28.49
CA GLN A 251 0.29 -45.40 29.90
C GLN A 251 -0.59 -46.65 30.07
N PRO A 252 -0.13 -47.70 30.77
CA PRO A 252 -0.90 -48.92 30.97
C PRO A 252 -2.17 -48.61 31.79
N ARG A 253 -3.31 -49.16 31.35
CA ARG A 253 -4.55 -49.14 32.15
C ARG A 253 -4.26 -49.90 33.44
N ARG A 254 -4.11 -49.17 34.56
CA ARG A 254 -4.04 -49.78 35.89
C ARG A 254 -5.36 -50.52 36.13
N ALA A 255 -5.27 -51.85 36.12
CA ALA A 255 -6.30 -52.78 36.58
C ALA A 255 -6.30 -52.83 38.11
#